data_AF-A0AA88Z5B9-F1
#
_entry.id   AF-A0AA88Z5B9-F1
#
_cell.length_a   1.000
_cell.length_b   1.000
_cell.length_c   1.000
_cell.angle_alpha   90.00
_cell.angle_beta   90.00
_cell.angle_gamma   90.00
#
_symmetry.space_group_name_H-M   'P 1'
#
loop_
_entity.id
_entity.type
_entity.pdbx_description
1 polymer ?
#
loop_
_entity_poly.entity_id
_entity_poly.type
_entity_poly.pdbx_seq_one_letter_code
_entity_poly.pdbx_strand_id
1 'polypeptide(L)'
;MPADSARPVTLADEPPTFDGAALQLRFVVDVAGVPQTCAITVEALEDHFGAQSALEADLRDAFERGRARIEAACADVLASGDHDVVLHSGYFRAPAKRGRGGLFRQG
;
A
#
# COMPACT_ATOMS: atom_id res chain seq x y z
N MET A 1 -27.80 -3.19 -1.44
CA MET A 1 -26.48 -3.48 -2.03
C MET A 1 -25.64 -4.08 -0.92
N PRO A 2 -25.23 -5.35 -0.98
CA PRO A 2 -24.27 -5.84 0.00
C PRO A 2 -23.01 -4.98 -0.15
N ALA A 3 -22.46 -4.52 0.98
CA ALA A 3 -21.15 -3.90 0.97
C ALA A 3 -20.21 -4.92 0.33
N ASP A 4 -19.54 -4.52 -0.76
CA ASP A 4 -18.47 -5.30 -1.35
C ASP A 4 -17.53 -5.66 -0.21
N SER A 5 -17.49 -6.95 0.15
CA SER A 5 -16.67 -7.42 1.25
C SER A 5 -15.24 -7.21 0.83
N ALA A 6 -14.63 -6.10 1.29
CA ALA A 6 -13.22 -5.81 1.08
C ALA A 6 -12.45 -7.10 1.36
N ARG A 7 -11.84 -7.66 0.31
CA ARG A 7 -11.17 -8.95 0.43
C ARG A 7 -10.06 -8.79 1.46
N PRO A 8 -9.92 -9.70 2.43
CA PRO A 8 -8.80 -9.65 3.34
C PRO A 8 -7.51 -9.77 2.53
N VAL A 9 -6.62 -8.81 2.73
CA VAL A 9 -5.30 -8.75 2.11
C VAL A 9 -4.27 -8.94 3.21
N THR A 10 -3.33 -9.86 3.01
CA THR A 10 -2.26 -10.14 3.97
C THR A 10 -0.92 -9.97 3.28
N LEU A 11 0.03 -9.27 3.89
CA LEU A 11 1.40 -9.21 3.38
C LEU A 11 2.05 -10.58 3.42
N ALA A 12 2.69 -10.97 2.32
CA ALA A 12 3.53 -12.16 2.28
C ALA A 12 4.69 -12.03 3.29
N ASP A 13 5.20 -13.16 3.75
CA ASP A 13 6.34 -13.20 4.70
C ASP A 13 7.70 -13.06 4.00
N GLU A 14 7.70 -12.55 2.77
CA GLU A 14 8.91 -12.23 2.02
C GLU A 14 9.30 -10.76 2.23
N PRO A 15 10.60 -10.45 2.35
CA PRO A 15 11.05 -9.07 2.54
C PRO A 15 10.77 -8.24 1.28
N PRO A 16 10.33 -6.97 1.43
CA PRO A 16 10.14 -6.09 0.29
C PRO A 16 11.49 -5.75 -0.37
N THR A 17 11.47 -5.58 -1.68
CA THR A 17 12.66 -5.30 -2.50
C THR A 17 12.68 -3.82 -2.90
N PHE A 18 13.80 -3.14 -2.69
CA PHE A 18 13.95 -1.75 -3.12
C PHE A 18 14.25 -1.64 -4.61
N ASP A 19 13.39 -0.91 -5.32
CA ASP A 19 13.57 -0.48 -6.70
C ASP A 19 14.06 0.97 -6.70
N GLY A 20 15.38 1.15 -6.74
CA GLY A 20 16.01 2.47 -6.70
C GLY A 20 15.79 3.30 -7.98
N ALA A 21 15.42 2.68 -9.10
CA ALA A 21 15.10 3.41 -10.32
C ALA A 21 13.70 4.04 -10.25
N ALA A 22 12.75 3.32 -9.65
CA ALA A 22 11.38 3.79 -9.44
C ALA A 22 11.19 4.56 -8.12
N LEU A 23 12.17 4.52 -7.21
CA LEU A 23 12.08 5.01 -5.82
C LEU A 23 10.90 4.40 -5.07
N GLN A 24 10.82 3.06 -5.09
CA GLN A 24 9.72 2.28 -4.51
C GLN A 24 10.24 1.06 -3.75
N LEU A 25 9.53 0.65 -2.69
CA LEU A 25 9.61 -0.70 -2.15
C LEU A 25 8.53 -1.56 -2.79
N ARG A 26 8.93 -2.67 -3.42
CA ARG A 26 8.04 -3.66 -4.02
C ARG A 26 7.82 -4.81 -3.06
N PHE A 27 6.58 -5.25 -2.93
CA PHE A 27 6.19 -6.28 -1.98
C PHE A 27 5.04 -7.11 -2.53
N VAL A 28 4.77 -8.25 -1.90
CA VAL A 28 3.69 -9.15 -2.28
C VAL A 28 2.63 -9.16 -1.20
N VAL A 29 1.37 -9.11 -1.62
CA VAL A 29 0.23 -9.38 -0.77
C VAL A 29 -0.53 -10.60 -1.27
N ASP A 30 -1.01 -11.42 -0.37
CA ASP A 30 -1.99 -12.46 -0.64
C ASP A 30 -3.41 -11.88 -0.61
N VAL A 31 -4.14 -12.08 -1.69
CA VAL A 31 -5.54 -11.69 -1.83
C VAL A 31 -6.36 -12.96 -2.01
N ALA A 32 -6.86 -13.50 -0.90
CA ALA A 32 -7.64 -14.73 -0.89
C ALA A 32 -6.94 -15.91 -1.61
N GLY A 33 -5.64 -16.11 -1.34
CA GLY A 33 -4.81 -17.16 -1.92
C GLY A 33 -4.15 -16.80 -3.25
N VAL A 34 -4.35 -15.57 -3.75
CA VAL A 34 -3.74 -15.11 -5.00
C VAL A 34 -2.68 -14.05 -4.69
N PRO A 35 -1.38 -14.31 -4.97
CA PRO A 35 -0.33 -13.33 -4.75
C PRO A 35 -0.47 -12.18 -5.76
N GLN A 36 -0.38 -10.95 -5.25
CA GLN A 36 -0.39 -9.71 -6.03
C GLN A 36 0.84 -8.89 -5.69
N THR A 37 1.55 -8.42 -6.71
CA THR A 37 2.67 -7.50 -6.54
C THR A 37 2.13 -6.09 -6.33
N CYS A 38 2.60 -5.43 -5.28
CA CYS A 38 2.29 -4.05 -4.96
C CYS A 38 3.60 -3.27 -4.78
N ALA A 39 3.52 -1.95 -4.80
CA ALA A 39 4.62 -1.08 -4.49
C ALA A 39 4.16 0.07 -3.58
N ILE A 40 5.09 0.63 -2.81
CA ILE A 40 4.90 1.85 -2.03
C ILE A 40 6.07 2.79 -2.29
N THR A 41 5.80 4.07 -2.48
CA THR A 41 6.87 5.03 -2.78
C THR A 41 7.72 5.35 -1.55
N VAL A 42 8.99 5.68 -1.77
CA VAL A 42 9.89 6.22 -0.73
C VAL A 42 9.27 7.41 -0.03
N GLU A 43 8.72 8.36 -0.79
CA GLU A 43 8.01 9.55 -0.25
C GLU A 43 6.90 9.16 0.73
N ALA A 44 6.12 8.12 0.43
CA ALA A 44 5.06 7.67 1.33
C ALA A 44 5.63 7.11 2.64
N LEU A 45 6.69 6.31 2.55
CA LEU A 45 7.37 5.72 3.71
C LEU A 45 7.97 6.79 4.63
N GLU A 46 8.56 7.84 4.06
CA GLU A 46 9.09 8.99 4.80
C GLU A 46 7.96 9.80 5.45
N ASP A 47 6.97 10.23 4.67
CA ASP A 47 5.88 11.12 5.12
C ASP A 47 4.96 10.47 6.16
N HIS A 48 4.74 9.16 6.07
CA HIS A 48 3.64 8.49 6.78
C HIS A 48 4.03 7.31 7.65
N PHE A 49 5.22 6.74 7.46
CA PHE A 49 5.68 5.55 8.17
C PHE A 49 7.02 5.76 8.90
N GLY A 50 7.55 6.99 8.81
CA GLY A 50 8.71 7.44 9.57
C GLY A 50 10.03 6.83 9.08
N ALA A 51 10.17 6.52 7.79
CA ALA A 51 11.49 6.23 7.24
C ALA A 51 12.42 7.43 7.51
N GLN A 52 13.60 7.16 8.06
CA GLN A 52 14.55 8.21 8.44
C GLN A 52 15.39 8.70 7.25
N SER A 53 15.47 7.88 6.19
CA SER A 53 16.12 8.20 4.94
C SER A 53 15.62 7.29 3.81
N ALA A 54 16.05 7.60 2.58
CA ALA A 54 15.85 6.77 1.40
C ALA A 54 16.77 5.53 1.33
N LEU A 55 17.49 5.18 2.41
CA LEU A 55 18.28 3.95 2.49
C LEU A 55 17.35 2.74 2.68
N GLU A 56 17.63 1.65 1.96
CA GLU A 56 16.77 0.46 1.95
C GLU A 56 16.46 -0.11 3.36
N ALA A 57 17.41 -0.06 4.29
CA ALA A 57 17.18 -0.52 5.66
C ALA A 57 16.11 0.33 6.39
N ASP A 58 16.21 1.66 6.31
CA ASP A 58 15.25 2.57 6.94
C ASP A 58 13.86 2.46 6.31
N LEU A 59 13.81 2.22 5.00
CA LEU A 59 12.56 2.00 4.26
C LEU A 59 11.89 0.68 4.68
N ARG A 60 12.66 -0.40 4.82
CA ARG A 60 12.16 -1.70 5.30
C ARG A 60 11.65 -1.60 6.73
N ASP A 61 12.38 -0.93 7.61
CA ASP A 61 11.95 -0.73 9.00
C ASP A 61 10.64 0.09 9.07
N ALA A 62 10.49 1.11 8.22
CA ALA A 62 9.24 1.87 8.11
C ALA A 62 8.08 1.03 7.58
N PHE A 63 8.34 0.21 6.57
CA PHE A 63 7.39 -0.73 6.02
C PHE A 63 6.90 -1.72 7.09
N GLU A 64 7.81 -2.31 7.86
CA GLU A 64 7.47 -3.26 8.93
C GLU A 64 6.60 -2.62 10.03
N ARG A 65 6.92 -1.39 10.46
CA ARG A 65 6.06 -0.63 11.39
C ARG A 65 4.68 -0.33 10.80
N GLY A 66 4.59 -0.23 9.47
CA GLY A 66 3.41 0.17 8.71
C GLY A 66 2.51 -0.96 8.23
N ARG A 67 2.89 -2.23 8.40
CA ARG A 67 2.25 -3.39 7.74
C ARG A 67 0.73 -3.35 7.71
N ALA A 68 0.10 -3.25 8.88
CA ALA A 68 -1.37 -3.28 8.98
C ALA A 68 -2.05 -2.13 8.20
N ARG A 69 -1.43 -0.95 8.16
CA ARG A 69 -1.97 0.21 7.43
C ARG A 69 -1.72 0.09 5.92
N ILE A 70 -0.60 -0.52 5.53
CA ILE A 70 -0.28 -0.82 4.13
C ILE A 70 -1.22 -1.90 3.59
N GLU A 71 -1.49 -2.96 4.35
CA GLU A 71 -2.46 -4.00 4.00
C GLU A 71 -3.86 -3.44 3.77
N ALA A 72 -4.33 -2.57 4.67
CA ALA A 72 -5.62 -1.90 4.52
C ALA A 72 -5.68 -1.04 3.25
N ALA A 73 -4.60 -0.31 2.95
CA ALA A 73 -4.50 0.48 1.72
C ALA A 73 -4.52 -0.40 0.46
N CYS A 74 -3.79 -1.52 0.47
CA CYS A 74 -3.84 -2.49 -0.62
C CYS A 74 -5.25 -3.06 -0.80
N ALA A 75 -5.93 -3.45 0.28
CA ALA A 75 -7.29 -3.98 0.22
C ALA A 75 -8.27 -3.01 -0.43
N ASP A 76 -8.19 -1.73 -0.06
CA ASP A 76 -9.05 -0.67 -0.61
C ASP A 76 -8.78 -0.42 -2.10
N VAL A 77 -7.50 -0.40 -2.53
CA VAL A 77 -7.15 -0.20 -3.96
C VAL A 77 -7.52 -1.43 -4.79
N LEU A 78 -7.19 -2.64 -4.32
CA LEU A 78 -7.47 -3.90 -5.02
C LEU A 78 -8.97 -4.17 -5.15
N ALA A 79 -9.79 -3.70 -4.21
CA ALA A 79 -11.25 -3.76 -4.32
C ALA A 79 -11.80 -2.97 -5.52
N SER A 80 -11.05 -1.98 -6.02
CA SER A 80 -11.44 -1.20 -7.21
C SER A 80 -11.13 -1.93 -8.53
N GLY A 81 -10.43 -3.07 -8.49
CA GLY A 81 -10.04 -3.86 -9.67
C GLY A 81 -8.69 -3.48 -10.27
N ASP A 82 -7.97 -2.53 -9.67
CA ASP A 82 -6.63 -2.16 -10.10
C ASP A 82 -5.62 -3.26 -9.72
N HIS A 83 -4.87 -3.74 -10.71
CA HIS A 83 -3.90 -4.82 -10.56
C HIS A 83 -2.44 -4.33 -10.48
N ASP A 84 -2.21 -3.03 -10.73
CA ASP A 84 -0.89 -2.39 -10.56
C ASP A 84 -0.97 -1.38 -9.42
N VAL A 85 -0.79 -1.87 -8.20
CA VAL A 85 -0.98 -1.07 -6.99
C VAL A 85 0.32 -0.38 -6.63
N VAL A 86 0.33 0.96 -6.76
CA VAL A 86 1.39 1.81 -6.22
C VAL A 86 0.79 2.74 -5.17
N LEU A 87 1.20 2.58 -3.92
CA LEU A 87 0.78 3.40 -2.79
C LEU A 87 1.65 4.65 -2.72
N HIS A 88 1.05 5.80 -3.00
CA HIS A 88 1.70 7.11 -2.94
C HIS A 88 1.35 7.86 -1.64
N SER A 89 2.17 8.84 -1.26
CA SER A 89 1.95 9.69 -0.07
C SER A 89 0.52 10.27 -0.02
N GLY A 90 0.01 10.75 -1.17
CA GLY A 90 -1.35 11.29 -1.28
C GLY A 90 -2.47 10.37 -0.76
N TYR A 91 -2.31 9.05 -0.88
CA TYR A 91 -3.26 8.07 -0.38
C TYR A 91 -3.42 8.11 1.16
N PHE A 92 -2.33 8.45 1.85
CA PHE A 92 -2.24 8.42 3.32
C PHE A 92 -2.50 9.79 3.98
N ARG A 93 -2.69 10.85 3.20
CA ARG A 93 -2.92 12.22 3.71
C ARG A 93 -4.33 12.43 4.29
N ALA A 94 -5.32 11.67 3.85
CA ALA A 94 -6.67 11.80 4.42
C ALA A 94 -6.70 11.16 5.82
N PRO A 95 -7.22 11.84 6.86
CA PRO A 95 -7.56 11.15 8.09
C PRO A 95 -8.58 10.08 7.72
N ALA A 96 -8.39 8.84 8.17
CA ALA A 96 -9.26 7.70 7.89
C ALA A 96 -10.72 8.09 8.17
N LYS A 97 -11.43 8.57 7.15
CA LYS A 97 -12.84 8.88 7.26
C LYS A 97 -13.50 7.53 7.23
N ARG A 98 -13.98 7.07 8.38
CA ARG A 98 -15.07 6.10 8.42
C ARG A 98 -16.19 6.64 7.52
N GLY A 99 -16.29 6.13 6.31
CA GLY A 99 -17.44 6.29 5.43
C GLY A 99 -17.22 7.04 4.12
N ARG A 100 -17.45 6.28 3.05
CA ARG A 100 -18.11 6.64 1.78
C ARG A 100 -17.31 7.42 0.73
N GLY A 101 -16.90 6.67 -0.30
CA GLY A 101 -17.18 6.96 -1.70
C GLY A 101 -16.53 8.22 -2.28
N GLY A 102 -15.28 8.10 -2.72
CA GLY A 102 -14.61 9.07 -3.58
C GLY A 102 -14.58 8.57 -5.02
N LEU A 103 -15.55 9.04 -5.81
CA LEU A 103 -15.65 8.83 -7.25
C LEU A 103 -14.54 9.61 -7.96
N PHE A 104 -13.48 8.94 -8.43
CA PHE A 104 -12.54 9.55 -9.38
C PHE A 104 -13.09 9.37 -10.80
N ARG A 105 -13.64 10.46 -11.36
CA ARG A 105 -13.93 10.56 -12.80
C ARG A 105 -12.76 11.30 -13.45
N GLN A 106 -11.99 10.61 -14.28
CA GLN A 106 -11.06 11.23 -15.22
C GLN A 106 -11.87 11.83 -16.38
N GLY A 107 -11.55 13.07 -16.74
CA GLY A 107 -12.06 13.75 -17.94
C GLY A 107 -11.19 13.50 -19.16
#